data_AF-K9Q8W6-F1
#
_entry.id   AF-K9Q8W6-F1
#
_cell.length_a   1.000
_cell.length_b   1.000
_cell.length_c   1.000
_cell.angle_alpha   90.00
_cell.angle_beta   90.00
_cell.angle_gamma   90.00
#
_symmetry.space_group_name_H-M   'P 1'
#
loop_
_entity.id
_entity.type
_entity.pdbx_description
1 polymer ?
#
loop_
_entity_poly.entity_id
_entity_poly.type
_entity_poly.pdbx_seq_one_letter_code
_entity_poly.pdbx_strand_id
1 'polypeptide(L)'
;MNPLFSLPTALCLHAPEIEALIQGQTIAAMPKMFIRPGQRFALYPAQSLQSSLPFERYYRLHLDATNKSNIKAWAKCELCQILDETKPLDILSKLTIFSPAALKGIIQQQQNIFLAYLRVYKLASYQELTSNSNIQDKIGKFVSLPSSLTVTEELPVLSDRTFAQRKQQLEKLEPPLHPELEELQSALASIAITNPAAKSLDDDIKVFLGWSSIQQRQKPNHDLAWINKIAALGNRSKQEDEVKSNYQAGTDFENIVRDSLKFIGFTVDHTHKGGAGGLDLFCSKPYPLFGECKAGKKIPNDTAVQLLNLGSLHRLDVFNQAVKLIIGPGEPTNQLKDAATVHSMAIINPETLEKLVKLQSTYRNSVDLFKLRQYLKPGQSDEEVEKYIEQIYTAINLRSQIITALKELAEQDNESSRAIHHKFTVTEIRAHYNAKHNPKLNDDIVHDLLIELSSPLTGYLGREKGTDWKSDRFYFLRELSINSSY
;
A
#
# COMPACT_ATOMS: atom_id res chain seq x y z
N MET A 1 14.38 6.02 -27.78
CA MET A 1 13.31 7.01 -28.02
C MET A 1 12.06 6.24 -28.38
N ASN A 2 11.01 6.33 -27.57
CA ASN A 2 9.75 5.66 -27.88
C ASN A 2 9.03 6.39 -29.03
N PRO A 3 8.38 5.66 -29.95
CA PRO A 3 7.65 6.27 -31.06
C PRO A 3 6.51 7.16 -30.53
N LEU A 4 6.44 8.38 -31.04
CA LEU A 4 5.33 9.30 -30.81
C LEU A 4 4.24 9.04 -31.84
N PHE A 5 2.99 8.96 -31.41
CA PHE A 5 1.83 8.76 -32.27
C PHE A 5 0.91 9.97 -32.21
N SER A 6 0.34 10.36 -33.35
CA SER A 6 -0.71 11.37 -33.41
C SER A 6 -2.07 10.69 -33.54
N LEU A 7 -2.98 10.99 -32.62
CA LEU A 7 -4.34 10.44 -32.58
C LEU A 7 -5.34 11.52 -33.02
N PRO A 8 -5.90 11.44 -34.24
CA PRO A 8 -6.89 12.41 -34.71
C PRO A 8 -8.33 12.07 -34.31
N THR A 9 -8.56 10.87 -33.76
CA THR A 9 -9.91 10.36 -33.44
C THR A 9 -9.97 9.78 -32.04
N ALA A 10 -11.18 9.75 -31.50
CA ALA A 10 -11.49 9.14 -30.22
C ALA A 10 -12.71 8.22 -30.34
N LEU A 11 -12.69 7.10 -29.62
CA LEU A 11 -13.85 6.24 -29.45
C LEU A 11 -14.68 6.76 -28.28
N CYS A 12 -15.95 7.08 -28.52
CA CYS A 12 -16.87 7.48 -27.47
C CYS A 12 -17.41 6.26 -26.74
N LEU A 13 -17.19 6.18 -25.43
CA LEU A 13 -17.72 5.15 -24.54
C LEU A 13 -18.39 5.80 -23.33
N HIS A 14 -19.22 5.04 -22.62
CA HIS A 14 -19.74 5.50 -21.35
C HIS A 14 -18.59 5.76 -20.37
N ALA A 15 -18.62 6.89 -19.66
CA ALA A 15 -17.56 7.25 -18.72
C ALA A 15 -17.19 6.13 -17.71
N PRO A 16 -18.15 5.37 -17.15
CA PRO A 16 -17.87 4.22 -16.29
C PRO A 16 -17.06 3.11 -16.97
N GLU A 17 -17.29 2.84 -18.26
CA GLU A 17 -16.52 1.85 -19.02
C GLU A 17 -15.06 2.30 -19.21
N ILE A 18 -14.85 3.59 -19.48
CA ILE A 18 -13.50 4.16 -19.61
C ILE A 18 -12.77 4.11 -18.28
N GLU A 19 -13.44 4.41 -17.18
CA GLU A 19 -12.81 4.34 -15.86
C GLU A 19 -12.43 2.89 -15.51
N ALA A 20 -13.28 1.90 -15.81
CA ALA A 20 -12.94 0.49 -15.65
C ALA A 20 -11.73 0.07 -16.51
N LEU A 21 -11.62 0.58 -17.74
CA LEU A 21 -10.46 0.39 -18.62
C LEU A 21 -9.19 1.03 -18.04
N ILE A 22 -9.28 2.24 -17.49
CA ILE A 22 -8.15 2.98 -16.89
C ILE A 22 -7.67 2.34 -15.58
N GLN A 23 -8.60 1.76 -14.82
CA GLN A 23 -8.31 1.02 -13.59
C GLN A 23 -7.82 -0.42 -13.86
N GLY A 24 -7.85 -0.86 -15.13
CA GLY A 24 -7.42 -2.20 -15.52
C GLY A 24 -8.41 -3.30 -15.14
N GLN A 25 -9.63 -2.96 -14.69
CA GLN A 25 -10.68 -3.91 -14.32
C GLN A 25 -11.17 -4.74 -15.52
N THR A 26 -11.16 -4.15 -16.71
CA THR A 26 -11.47 -4.81 -17.98
C THR A 26 -10.47 -4.41 -19.05
N ILE A 27 -10.34 -5.24 -20.09
CA ILE A 27 -9.70 -4.87 -21.35
C ILE A 27 -10.70 -4.82 -22.51
N ALA A 28 -11.97 -5.11 -22.24
CA ALA A 28 -13.01 -5.23 -23.26
C ALA A 28 -13.88 -3.97 -23.32
N ALA A 29 -14.22 -3.55 -24.53
CA ALA A 29 -15.22 -2.52 -24.83
C ALA A 29 -16.19 -3.01 -25.92
N MET A 30 -17.39 -2.44 -25.98
CA MET A 30 -18.41 -2.78 -26.98
C MET A 30 -18.71 -1.62 -27.93
N PRO A 31 -17.87 -1.37 -28.95
CA PRO A 31 -18.20 -0.42 -30.00
C PRO A 31 -19.41 -0.86 -30.83
N LYS A 32 -20.04 0.10 -31.52
CA LYS A 32 -21.11 -0.15 -32.51
C LYS A 32 -20.59 -0.57 -33.89
N MET A 33 -19.28 -0.78 -34.00
CA MET A 33 -18.61 -1.16 -35.25
C MET A 33 -17.38 -1.99 -34.96
N PHE A 34 -17.01 -2.83 -35.92
CA PHE A 34 -15.76 -3.58 -35.88
C PHE A 34 -14.56 -2.62 -35.92
N ILE A 35 -13.64 -2.76 -34.96
CA ILE A 35 -12.41 -1.98 -34.89
C ILE A 35 -11.26 -2.85 -35.38
N ARG A 36 -10.50 -2.36 -36.37
CA ARG A 36 -9.37 -3.13 -36.92
C ARG A 36 -8.25 -3.28 -35.89
N PRO A 37 -7.67 -4.48 -35.71
CA PRO A 37 -6.47 -4.65 -34.90
C PRO A 37 -5.35 -3.70 -35.34
N GLY A 38 -4.62 -3.14 -34.38
CA GLY A 38 -3.60 -2.13 -34.58
C GLY A 38 -4.11 -0.68 -34.62
N GLN A 39 -5.42 -0.45 -34.77
CA GLN A 39 -5.99 0.89 -34.77
C GLN A 39 -5.82 1.55 -33.40
N ARG A 40 -5.37 2.82 -33.40
CA ARG A 40 -5.12 3.63 -32.20
C ARG A 40 -6.08 4.81 -32.13
N PHE A 41 -6.55 5.13 -30.93
CA PHE A 41 -7.53 6.19 -30.72
C PHE A 41 -7.56 6.63 -29.25
N ALA A 42 -8.03 7.85 -29.00
CA ALA A 42 -8.29 8.31 -27.64
C ALA A 42 -9.60 7.73 -27.09
N LEU A 43 -9.75 7.69 -25.77
CA LEU A 43 -11.00 7.26 -25.11
C LEU A 43 -11.78 8.49 -24.67
N TYR A 44 -12.92 8.75 -25.31
CA TYR A 44 -13.76 9.93 -25.05
C TYR A 44 -14.92 9.58 -24.12
N PRO A 45 -14.99 10.16 -22.90
CA PRO A 45 -16.10 9.91 -21.97
C PRO A 45 -17.38 10.60 -22.41
N ALA A 46 -18.41 9.82 -22.73
CA ALA A 46 -19.78 10.32 -22.84
C ALA A 46 -20.49 10.18 -21.48
N GLN A 47 -21.23 11.22 -21.08
CA GLN A 47 -22.04 11.19 -19.86
C GLN A 47 -23.15 10.13 -19.99
N SER A 48 -23.57 9.48 -18.91
CA SER A 48 -24.69 8.55 -18.98
C SER A 48 -26.01 9.34 -18.96
N LEU A 49 -26.77 9.30 -20.04
CA LEU A 49 -28.21 9.59 -19.99
C LEU A 49 -28.96 8.26 -20.11
N GLN A 50 -29.67 7.93 -19.03
CA GLN A 50 -30.69 6.89 -18.90
C GLN A 50 -30.70 5.85 -20.04
N SER A 51 -29.88 4.80 -19.90
CA SER A 51 -30.17 3.54 -20.56
C SER A 51 -31.59 3.09 -20.17
N SER A 52 -32.31 2.42 -21.09
CA SER A 52 -33.63 1.85 -20.80
C SER A 52 -33.61 0.81 -19.66
N LEU A 53 -32.42 0.29 -19.35
CA LEU A 53 -32.13 -0.52 -18.16
C LEU A 53 -31.52 0.37 -17.07
N PRO A 54 -31.93 0.22 -15.79
CA PRO A 54 -31.23 0.82 -14.66
C PRO A 54 -29.73 0.50 -14.72
N PHE A 55 -28.88 1.46 -14.33
CA PHE A 55 -27.41 1.34 -14.35
C PHE A 55 -26.90 0.01 -13.73
N GLU A 56 -27.51 -0.37 -12.62
CA GLU A 56 -27.25 -1.60 -11.84
C GLU A 56 -27.57 -2.90 -12.61
N ARG A 57 -28.44 -2.83 -13.62
CA ARG A 57 -28.74 -3.97 -14.49
C ARG A 57 -27.84 -4.01 -15.71
N TYR A 58 -27.15 -2.92 -16.04
CA TYR A 58 -26.29 -2.88 -17.23
C TYR A 58 -24.86 -3.35 -16.91
N TYR A 59 -24.31 -2.93 -15.78
CA TYR A 59 -22.98 -3.34 -15.33
C TYR A 59 -23.05 -4.31 -14.17
N ARG A 60 -22.15 -5.30 -14.17
CA ARG A 60 -21.97 -6.23 -13.04
C ARG A 60 -21.25 -5.56 -11.87
N LEU A 61 -20.39 -4.59 -12.17
CA LEU A 61 -19.58 -3.87 -11.18
C LEU A 61 -20.25 -2.55 -10.79
N HIS A 62 -20.07 -2.14 -9.54
CA HIS A 62 -20.45 -0.80 -9.09
C HIS A 62 -19.41 0.19 -9.64
N LEU A 63 -19.66 0.73 -10.83
CA LEU A 63 -18.75 1.66 -11.50
C LEU A 63 -19.11 3.10 -11.14
N ASP A 64 -18.15 3.86 -10.62
CA ASP A 64 -18.38 5.26 -10.28
C ASP A 64 -18.50 6.13 -11.53
N ALA A 65 -19.65 6.80 -11.65
CA ALA A 65 -19.86 7.85 -12.64
C ALA A 65 -19.19 9.15 -12.17
N THR A 66 -17.86 9.23 -12.19
CA THR A 66 -17.19 10.52 -11.95
C THR A 66 -17.37 11.43 -13.17
N ASN A 67 -18.09 12.55 -12.97
CA ASN A 67 -18.56 13.50 -13.98
C ASN A 67 -17.47 14.37 -14.66
N LYS A 68 -16.22 13.91 -14.75
CA LYS A 68 -15.15 14.71 -15.37
C LYS A 68 -14.99 14.35 -16.84
N SER A 69 -15.46 15.25 -17.70
CA SER A 69 -15.39 15.18 -19.17
C SER A 69 -13.97 15.39 -19.72
N ASN A 70 -12.97 14.67 -19.21
CA ASN A 70 -11.58 14.80 -19.66
C ASN A 70 -11.10 13.50 -20.31
N ILE A 71 -10.35 13.61 -21.41
CA ILE A 71 -9.63 12.45 -21.96
C ILE A 71 -8.43 12.18 -21.06
N LYS A 72 -8.41 10.99 -20.45
CA LYS A 72 -7.35 10.55 -19.53
C LYS A 72 -6.46 9.44 -20.10
N ALA A 73 -6.92 8.77 -21.17
CA ALA A 73 -6.28 7.59 -21.71
C ALA A 73 -6.54 7.43 -23.20
N TRP A 74 -5.70 6.64 -23.84
CA TRP A 74 -5.84 6.20 -25.22
C TRP A 74 -5.69 4.68 -25.31
N ALA A 75 -6.14 4.10 -26.41
CA ALA A 75 -6.11 2.67 -26.61
C ALA A 75 -5.62 2.27 -28.00
N LYS A 76 -5.00 1.09 -28.06
CA LYS A 76 -4.75 0.33 -29.28
C LYS A 76 -5.65 -0.89 -29.27
N CYS A 77 -6.41 -1.11 -30.35
CA CYS A 77 -7.19 -2.32 -30.52
C CYS A 77 -6.25 -3.50 -30.82
N GLU A 78 -6.23 -4.53 -29.97
CA GLU A 78 -5.40 -5.73 -30.14
C GLU A 78 -6.17 -6.91 -30.73
N LEU A 79 -7.50 -6.87 -30.62
CA LEU A 79 -8.42 -7.81 -31.25
C LEU A 79 -9.82 -7.19 -31.25
N CYS A 80 -10.64 -7.49 -32.25
CA CYS A 80 -12.07 -7.25 -32.19
C CYS A 80 -12.78 -8.52 -32.66
N GLN A 81 -13.68 -9.05 -31.85
CA GLN A 81 -14.46 -10.24 -32.17
C GLN A 81 -15.91 -9.85 -32.45
N ILE A 82 -16.57 -10.63 -33.30
CA ILE A 82 -18.01 -10.57 -33.52
C ILE A 82 -18.61 -11.74 -32.75
N LEU A 83 -19.46 -11.45 -31.78
CA LEU A 83 -20.10 -12.45 -30.93
C LEU A 83 -21.61 -12.42 -31.19
N ASP A 84 -22.21 -13.60 -31.28
CA ASP A 84 -23.65 -13.80 -31.45
C ASP A 84 -24.24 -14.50 -30.22
N GLU A 85 -25.52 -14.88 -30.31
CA GLU A 85 -26.24 -15.59 -29.24
C GLU A 85 -25.71 -17.00 -28.94
N THR A 86 -24.86 -17.58 -29.80
CA THR A 86 -24.31 -18.93 -29.60
C THR A 86 -23.20 -18.97 -28.55
N LYS A 87 -22.66 -17.81 -28.18
CA LYS A 87 -21.59 -17.69 -27.19
C LYS A 87 -22.13 -17.74 -25.76
N PRO A 88 -21.39 -18.33 -24.80
CA PRO A 88 -21.84 -18.42 -23.41
C PRO A 88 -21.72 -17.05 -22.71
N LEU A 89 -22.80 -16.25 -22.82
CA LEU A 89 -22.84 -14.87 -22.32
C LEU A 89 -22.62 -14.77 -20.80
N ASP A 90 -23.01 -15.80 -20.04
CA ASP A 90 -22.78 -15.83 -18.59
C ASP A 90 -21.29 -15.91 -18.24
N ILE A 91 -20.50 -16.62 -19.05
CA ILE A 91 -19.03 -16.67 -18.89
C ILE A 91 -18.43 -15.34 -19.32
N LEU A 92 -18.89 -14.78 -20.45
CA LEU A 92 -18.42 -13.49 -20.94
C LEU A 92 -18.69 -12.35 -19.94
N SER A 93 -19.84 -12.38 -19.27
CA SER A 93 -20.18 -11.41 -18.22
C SER A 93 -19.22 -11.49 -17.02
N LYS A 94 -18.70 -12.68 -16.70
CA LYS A 94 -17.69 -12.85 -15.64
C LYS A 94 -16.31 -12.30 -16.02
N LEU A 95 -16.02 -12.23 -17.33
CA LEU A 95 -14.75 -11.75 -17.87
C LEU A 95 -14.78 -10.28 -18.28
N THR A 96 -15.93 -9.62 -18.16
CA THR A 96 -16.13 -8.22 -18.52
C THR A 96 -16.87 -7.48 -17.40
N ILE A 97 -17.10 -6.19 -17.61
CA ILE A 97 -17.92 -5.36 -16.70
C ILE A 97 -19.42 -5.44 -16.98
N PHE A 98 -19.82 -6.08 -18.10
CA PHE A 98 -21.21 -6.08 -18.56
C PHE A 98 -22.00 -7.22 -17.91
N SER A 99 -23.25 -6.95 -17.55
CA SER A 99 -24.13 -7.97 -17.00
C SER A 99 -24.62 -8.94 -18.10
N PRO A 100 -25.09 -10.15 -17.75
CA PRO A 100 -25.68 -11.05 -18.74
C PRO A 100 -26.91 -10.45 -19.42
N ALA A 101 -27.68 -9.62 -18.70
CA ALA A 101 -28.86 -8.93 -19.21
C ALA A 101 -28.49 -7.87 -20.26
N ALA A 102 -27.41 -7.11 -20.04
CA ALA A 102 -26.91 -6.13 -21.00
C ALA A 102 -26.45 -6.81 -22.30
N LEU A 103 -25.66 -7.88 -22.19
CA LEU A 103 -25.17 -8.63 -23.34
C LEU A 103 -26.33 -9.20 -24.18
N LYS A 104 -27.32 -9.83 -23.52
CA LYS A 104 -28.53 -10.32 -24.19
C LYS A 104 -29.31 -9.21 -24.88
N GLY A 105 -29.51 -8.07 -24.19
CA GLY A 105 -30.22 -6.93 -24.75
C GLY A 105 -29.56 -6.34 -26.00
N ILE A 106 -28.22 -6.29 -26.03
CA ILE A 106 -27.48 -5.81 -27.19
C ILE A 106 -27.62 -6.77 -28.37
N ILE A 107 -27.46 -8.09 -28.15
CA ILE A 107 -27.63 -9.10 -29.20
C ILE A 107 -29.05 -9.06 -29.78
N GLN A 108 -30.07 -8.93 -28.95
CA GLN A 108 -31.47 -8.81 -29.42
C GLN A 108 -31.69 -7.58 -30.30
N GLN A 109 -31.01 -6.46 -30.02
CA GLN A 109 -31.15 -5.22 -30.79
C GLN A 109 -30.28 -5.16 -32.05
N GLN A 110 -29.08 -5.75 -32.00
CA GLN A 110 -28.03 -5.55 -33.01
C GLN A 110 -27.59 -6.84 -33.71
N GLN A 111 -28.20 -7.99 -33.36
CA GLN A 111 -27.86 -9.36 -33.76
C GLN A 111 -26.48 -9.86 -33.30
N ASN A 112 -25.49 -8.97 -33.21
CA ASN A 112 -24.13 -9.28 -32.81
C ASN A 112 -23.56 -8.21 -31.87
N ILE A 113 -22.56 -8.60 -31.08
CA ILE A 113 -21.71 -7.71 -30.30
C ILE A 113 -20.35 -7.62 -30.99
N PHE A 114 -19.86 -6.40 -31.21
CA PHE A 114 -18.45 -6.18 -31.49
C PHE A 114 -17.71 -6.05 -30.17
N LEU A 115 -16.92 -7.05 -29.80
CA LEU A 115 -16.14 -7.04 -28.56
C LEU A 115 -14.69 -6.67 -28.88
N ALA A 116 -14.30 -5.43 -28.58
CA ALA A 116 -12.96 -4.91 -28.82
C ALA A 116 -12.08 -5.09 -27.58
N TYR A 117 -10.87 -5.61 -27.78
CA TYR A 117 -9.88 -5.89 -26.76
C TYR A 117 -8.82 -4.80 -26.85
N LEU A 118 -8.79 -3.94 -25.84
CA LEU A 118 -8.09 -2.66 -25.88
C LEU A 118 -6.87 -2.70 -24.97
N ARG A 119 -5.69 -2.49 -25.57
CA ARG A 119 -4.47 -2.17 -24.83
C ARG A 119 -4.51 -0.68 -24.48
N VAL A 120 -4.70 -0.36 -23.21
CA VAL A 120 -4.95 1.01 -22.73
C VAL A 120 -3.68 1.62 -22.12
N TYR A 121 -3.48 2.90 -22.40
CA TYR A 121 -2.35 3.69 -21.92
C TYR A 121 -2.85 5.00 -21.30
N LYS A 122 -2.29 5.38 -20.14
CA LYS A 122 -2.61 6.64 -19.48
C LYS A 122 -1.91 7.80 -20.19
N LEU A 123 -2.56 8.96 -20.24
CA LEU A 123 -1.93 10.20 -20.68
C LEU A 123 -1.14 10.83 -19.52
N ALA A 124 0.01 11.43 -19.83
CA ALA A 124 0.80 12.17 -18.85
C ALA A 124 0.08 13.44 -18.34
N SER A 125 -0.75 14.05 -19.19
CA SER A 125 -1.62 15.17 -18.85
C SER A 125 -3.01 14.96 -19.42
N TYR A 126 -4.03 15.37 -18.69
CA TYR A 126 -5.42 15.27 -19.14
C TYR A 126 -5.72 16.33 -20.19
N GLN A 127 -6.50 15.98 -21.22
CA GLN A 127 -7.05 16.95 -22.14
C GLN A 127 -8.47 17.31 -21.72
N GLU A 128 -8.70 18.59 -21.41
CA GLU A 128 -10.05 19.12 -21.20
C GLU A 128 -10.80 19.17 -22.53
N LEU A 129 -12.06 18.72 -22.48
CA LEU A 129 -12.93 18.71 -23.64
C LEU A 129 -13.86 19.92 -23.61
N THR A 130 -14.02 20.58 -24.75
CA THR A 130 -15.15 21.48 -24.98
C THR A 130 -16.42 20.65 -25.13
N SER A 131 -17.45 20.99 -24.35
CA SER A 131 -18.73 20.27 -24.30
C SER A 131 -19.36 20.17 -25.70
N ASN A 132 -19.42 18.95 -26.26
CA ASN A 132 -20.13 18.68 -27.50
C ASN A 132 -21.52 18.12 -27.16
N SER A 133 -22.57 18.89 -27.45
CA SER A 133 -23.96 18.56 -27.11
C SER A 133 -24.47 17.26 -27.74
N ASN A 134 -23.83 16.77 -28.81
CA ASN A 134 -24.26 15.58 -29.55
C ASN A 134 -23.42 14.32 -29.25
N ILE A 135 -22.58 14.34 -28.20
CA ILE A 135 -21.68 13.21 -27.90
C ILE A 135 -22.44 11.92 -27.54
N GLN A 136 -23.66 12.04 -27.04
CA GLN A 136 -24.50 10.91 -26.62
C GLN A 136 -24.85 9.99 -27.78
N ASP A 137 -25.24 10.55 -28.93
CA ASP A 137 -25.58 9.78 -30.14
C ASP A 137 -24.36 9.10 -30.77
N LYS A 138 -23.16 9.46 -30.30
CA LYS A 138 -21.88 8.93 -30.74
C LYS A 138 -21.35 7.82 -29.85
N ILE A 139 -22.03 7.44 -28.75
CA ILE A 139 -21.61 6.29 -27.94
C ILE A 139 -21.45 5.04 -28.81
N GLY A 140 -20.29 4.41 -28.68
CA GLY A 140 -19.83 3.26 -29.45
C GLY A 140 -19.27 3.60 -30.85
N LYS A 141 -19.15 4.89 -31.21
CA LYS A 141 -18.65 5.36 -32.51
C LYS A 141 -17.42 6.26 -32.32
N PHE A 142 -16.69 6.48 -33.42
CA PHE A 142 -15.58 7.42 -33.46
C PHE A 142 -16.05 8.86 -33.65
N VAL A 143 -15.34 9.79 -33.00
CA VAL A 143 -15.43 11.23 -33.22
C VAL A 143 -14.06 11.80 -33.53
N SER A 144 -14.02 12.87 -34.33
CA SER A 144 -12.80 13.62 -34.57
C SER A 144 -12.45 14.47 -33.34
N LEU A 145 -11.16 14.52 -33.00
CA LEU A 145 -10.68 15.43 -31.96
C LEU A 145 -10.44 16.82 -32.54
N PRO A 146 -10.73 17.91 -31.80
CA PRO A 146 -10.46 19.27 -32.26
C PRO A 146 -8.97 19.53 -32.55
N SER A 147 -8.11 18.88 -31.77
CA SER A 147 -6.66 18.83 -31.96
C SER A 147 -6.19 17.40 -31.77
N SER A 148 -5.25 16.95 -32.60
CA SER A 148 -4.72 15.60 -32.50
C SER A 148 -3.92 15.42 -31.20
N LEU A 149 -4.12 14.30 -30.51
CA LEU A 149 -3.38 13.96 -29.31
C LEU A 149 -2.05 13.30 -29.66
N THR A 150 -0.95 13.87 -29.19
CA THR A 150 0.38 13.22 -29.28
C THR A 150 0.58 12.30 -28.08
N VAL A 151 0.85 11.01 -28.33
CA VAL A 151 0.92 9.98 -27.28
C VAL A 151 2.13 9.06 -27.42
N THR A 152 2.49 8.37 -26.34
CA THR A 152 3.51 7.31 -26.28
C THR A 152 2.95 6.05 -25.60
N GLU A 153 3.61 4.90 -25.82
CA GLU A 153 3.27 3.62 -25.20
C GLU A 153 3.93 3.43 -23.81
N GLU A 154 4.44 4.50 -23.18
CA GLU A 154 5.24 4.45 -21.95
C GLU A 154 4.46 4.14 -20.66
N LEU A 155 3.16 4.45 -20.66
CA LEU A 155 2.32 4.33 -19.46
C LEU A 155 1.17 3.34 -19.69
N PRO A 156 1.45 2.05 -19.98
CA PRO A 156 0.40 1.06 -20.12
C PRO A 156 -0.33 0.88 -18.79
N VAL A 157 -1.65 0.71 -18.84
CA VAL A 157 -2.46 0.46 -17.64
C VAL A 157 -2.12 -0.91 -17.04
N LEU A 158 -1.97 -1.93 -17.88
CA LEU A 158 -1.61 -3.29 -17.46
C LEU A 158 -0.20 -3.64 -17.96
N SER A 159 0.51 -4.54 -17.27
CA SER A 159 1.75 -5.11 -17.83
C SER A 159 1.47 -5.89 -19.12
N ASP A 160 2.49 -6.14 -19.95
CA ASP A 160 2.33 -6.95 -21.17
C ASP A 160 1.87 -8.37 -20.83
N ARG A 161 2.44 -8.96 -19.77
CA ARG A 161 2.07 -10.28 -19.26
C ARG A 161 0.60 -10.32 -18.82
N THR A 162 0.16 -9.38 -17.98
CA THR A 162 -1.22 -9.33 -17.47
C THR A 162 -2.22 -9.18 -18.61
N PHE A 163 -1.91 -8.31 -19.57
CA PHE A 163 -2.79 -8.09 -20.72
C PHE A 163 -2.87 -9.32 -21.63
N ALA A 164 -1.74 -9.96 -21.93
CA ALA A 164 -1.71 -11.19 -22.73
C ALA A 164 -2.54 -12.31 -22.08
N GLN A 165 -2.42 -12.47 -20.75
CA GLN A 165 -3.22 -13.43 -19.99
C GLN A 165 -4.71 -13.13 -20.07
N ARG A 166 -5.13 -11.87 -19.85
CA ARG A 166 -6.55 -11.47 -19.92
C ARG A 166 -7.13 -11.59 -21.33
N LYS A 167 -6.33 -11.26 -22.35
CA LYS A 167 -6.69 -11.47 -23.77
C LYS A 167 -6.93 -12.96 -24.04
N GLN A 168 -6.03 -13.83 -23.59
CA GLN A 168 -6.18 -15.27 -23.75
C GLN A 168 -7.42 -15.81 -23.00
N GLN A 169 -7.68 -15.33 -21.79
CA GLN A 169 -8.87 -15.69 -21.01
C GLN A 169 -10.17 -15.31 -21.72
N LEU A 170 -10.25 -14.12 -22.30
CA LEU A 170 -11.40 -13.69 -23.08
C LEU A 170 -11.56 -14.49 -24.38
N GLU A 171 -10.46 -14.76 -25.10
CA GLU A 171 -10.48 -15.55 -26.34
C GLU A 171 -10.95 -16.99 -26.11
N LYS A 172 -10.51 -17.60 -25.00
CA LYS A 172 -10.83 -18.99 -24.64
C LYS A 172 -12.03 -19.13 -23.71
N LEU A 173 -12.56 -18.03 -23.20
CA LEU A 173 -13.62 -17.99 -22.19
C LEU A 173 -13.24 -18.75 -20.91
N GLU A 174 -11.96 -18.65 -20.51
CA GLU A 174 -11.43 -19.24 -19.27
C GLU A 174 -11.67 -18.28 -18.10
N PRO A 175 -12.05 -18.78 -16.90
CA PRO A 175 -12.30 -17.92 -15.75
C PRO A 175 -11.04 -17.15 -15.31
N PRO A 176 -11.19 -16.01 -14.61
CA PRO A 176 -10.08 -15.33 -13.95
C PRO A 176 -9.38 -16.28 -12.96
N LEU A 177 -8.09 -16.04 -12.70
CA LEU A 177 -7.32 -16.86 -11.78
C LEU A 177 -7.82 -16.73 -10.32
N HIS A 178 -8.33 -15.55 -9.97
CA HIS A 178 -8.78 -15.19 -8.61
C HIS A 178 -10.12 -14.44 -8.64
N PRO A 179 -11.22 -15.08 -9.05
CA PRO A 179 -12.50 -14.40 -9.28
C PRO A 179 -13.06 -13.73 -8.01
N GLU A 180 -12.84 -14.31 -6.84
CA GLU A 180 -13.29 -13.77 -5.56
C GLU A 180 -12.53 -12.48 -5.18
N LEU A 181 -11.24 -12.39 -5.54
CA LEU A 181 -10.45 -11.18 -5.30
C LEU A 181 -10.85 -10.05 -6.25
N GLU A 182 -11.19 -10.35 -7.50
CA GLU A 182 -11.70 -9.34 -8.44
C GLU A 182 -13.07 -8.79 -7.97
N GLU A 183 -13.93 -9.65 -7.41
CA GLU A 183 -15.22 -9.25 -6.82
C GLU A 183 -15.04 -8.41 -5.56
N LEU A 184 -14.15 -8.82 -4.65
CA LEU A 184 -13.80 -8.05 -3.46
C LEU A 184 -13.22 -6.68 -3.81
N GLN A 185 -12.30 -6.60 -4.77
CA GLN A 185 -11.75 -5.34 -5.27
C GLN A 185 -12.88 -4.42 -5.75
N SER A 186 -13.81 -4.97 -6.51
CA SER A 186 -14.93 -4.20 -7.05
C SER A 186 -15.84 -3.64 -5.96
N ALA A 187 -16.09 -4.41 -4.89
CA ALA A 187 -16.83 -3.93 -3.72
C ALA A 187 -16.05 -2.84 -2.96
N LEU A 188 -14.72 -3.01 -2.82
CA LEU A 188 -13.86 -2.06 -2.12
C LEU A 188 -13.70 -0.72 -2.83
N ALA A 189 -13.76 -0.68 -4.16
CA ALA A 189 -13.55 0.54 -4.95
C ALA A 189 -14.44 1.71 -4.48
N SER A 190 -15.72 1.44 -4.21
CA SER A 190 -16.67 2.44 -3.70
C SER A 190 -16.34 2.94 -2.28
N ILE A 191 -15.83 2.06 -1.42
CA ILE A 191 -15.49 2.34 -0.02
C ILE A 191 -14.14 3.07 0.07
N ALA A 192 -13.20 2.73 -0.82
CA ALA A 192 -11.85 3.29 -0.88
C ALA A 192 -11.81 4.82 -1.09
N ILE A 193 -12.90 5.41 -1.61
CA ILE A 193 -13.02 6.86 -1.79
C ILE A 193 -13.01 7.59 -0.45
N THR A 194 -13.69 7.03 0.56
CA THR A 194 -13.92 7.70 1.85
C THR A 194 -13.16 7.04 2.99
N ASN A 195 -12.68 5.81 2.82
CA ASN A 195 -11.98 5.06 3.84
C ASN A 195 -10.51 4.77 3.44
N PRO A 196 -9.52 5.41 4.11
CA PRO A 196 -8.11 5.18 3.83
C PRO A 196 -7.63 3.73 3.99
N ALA A 197 -8.23 2.98 4.92
CA ALA A 197 -7.89 1.56 5.11
C ALA A 197 -8.43 0.69 3.97
N ALA A 198 -9.66 0.94 3.52
CA ALA A 198 -10.22 0.27 2.35
C ALA A 198 -9.41 0.58 1.08
N LYS A 199 -8.93 1.82 0.95
CA LYS A 199 -8.03 2.22 -0.14
C LYS A 199 -6.71 1.46 -0.13
N SER A 200 -6.10 1.31 1.04
CA SER A 200 -4.87 0.53 1.17
C SER A 200 -5.07 -0.92 0.73
N LEU A 201 -6.19 -1.54 1.13
CA LEU A 201 -6.52 -2.90 0.75
C LEU A 201 -6.83 -3.03 -0.75
N ASP A 202 -7.57 -2.09 -1.31
CA ASP A 202 -7.86 -2.00 -2.76
C ASP A 202 -6.57 -1.91 -3.58
N ASP A 203 -5.63 -1.04 -3.17
CA ASP A 203 -4.31 -0.91 -3.80
C ASP A 203 -3.45 -2.18 -3.64
N ASP A 204 -3.59 -2.91 -2.53
CA ASP A 204 -2.94 -4.21 -2.33
C ASP A 204 -3.47 -5.29 -3.26
N ILE A 205 -4.80 -5.40 -3.39
CA ILE A 205 -5.43 -6.36 -4.29
C ILE A 205 -5.09 -6.04 -5.75
N LYS A 206 -5.11 -4.77 -6.15
CA LYS A 206 -4.72 -4.35 -7.52
C LYS A 206 -3.28 -4.71 -7.85
N VAL A 207 -2.34 -4.54 -6.91
CA VAL A 207 -0.95 -4.98 -7.12
C VAL A 207 -0.87 -6.51 -7.23
N PHE A 208 -1.57 -7.23 -6.35
CA PHE A 208 -1.59 -8.70 -6.38
C PHE A 208 -2.13 -9.25 -7.69
N LEU A 209 -3.24 -8.68 -8.18
CA LEU A 209 -3.86 -9.06 -9.46
C LEU A 209 -3.07 -8.56 -10.69
N GLY A 210 -1.98 -7.81 -10.48
CA GLY A 210 -1.15 -7.24 -11.54
C GLY A 210 -1.82 -6.12 -12.33
N TRP A 211 -2.82 -5.46 -11.74
CA TRP A 211 -3.56 -4.33 -12.32
C TRP A 211 -2.87 -2.98 -12.09
N SER A 212 -1.98 -2.91 -11.10
CA SER A 212 -1.15 -1.74 -10.83
C SER A 212 0.28 -2.15 -10.51
N SER A 213 1.26 -1.36 -10.95
CA SER A 213 2.66 -1.59 -10.60
C SER A 213 2.98 -1.00 -9.22
N ILE A 214 3.89 -1.66 -8.48
CA ILE A 214 4.44 -1.18 -7.20
C ILE A 214 5.05 0.23 -7.36
N GLN A 215 5.53 0.58 -8.55
CA GLN A 215 6.08 1.91 -8.86
C GLN A 215 5.06 3.04 -8.66
N GLN A 216 3.75 2.79 -8.80
CA GLN A 216 2.71 3.79 -8.46
C GLN A 216 2.55 4.02 -6.93
N ARG A 217 3.13 3.16 -6.08
CA ARG A 217 3.21 3.37 -4.62
C ARG A 217 4.40 4.21 -4.17
N GLN A 218 5.37 4.47 -5.05
CA GLN A 218 6.43 5.44 -4.76
C GLN A 218 5.89 6.88 -4.85
N LYS A 219 4.81 7.18 -4.14
CA LYS A 219 4.75 8.50 -3.54
C LYS A 219 5.94 8.57 -2.59
N PRO A 220 6.76 9.63 -2.63
CA PRO A 220 7.74 9.87 -1.58
C PRO A 220 6.96 9.75 -0.27
N ASN A 221 7.40 8.84 0.60
CA ASN A 221 6.73 8.63 1.86
C ASN A 221 6.76 9.98 2.59
N HIS A 222 5.64 10.72 2.59
CA HIS A 222 5.54 12.03 3.23
C HIS A 222 5.98 11.96 4.70
N ASP A 223 5.98 10.75 5.27
CA ASP A 223 6.46 10.46 6.61
C ASP A 223 7.97 10.66 6.76
N LEU A 224 8.81 10.32 5.78
CA LEU A 224 10.27 10.36 5.94
C LEU A 224 10.81 11.77 6.22
N ALA A 225 10.18 12.81 5.66
CA ALA A 225 10.68 14.18 5.77
C ALA A 225 10.53 14.77 7.19
N TRP A 226 9.49 14.38 7.93
CA TRP A 226 9.34 14.80 9.33
C TRP A 226 10.09 13.87 10.28
N ILE A 227 10.16 12.57 9.97
CA ILE A 227 10.89 11.59 10.78
C ILE A 227 12.36 12.00 10.92
N ASN A 228 13.01 12.42 9.82
CA ASN A 228 14.41 12.90 9.84
C ASN A 228 14.63 14.20 10.61
N LYS A 229 13.57 14.84 11.12
CA LYS A 229 13.67 16.04 11.97
C LYS A 229 13.64 15.70 13.46
N ILE A 230 13.31 14.46 13.86
CA ILE A 230 13.16 14.09 15.28
C ILE A 230 14.47 14.33 16.02
N ALA A 231 15.57 13.74 15.54
CA ALA A 231 16.87 13.90 16.17
C ALA A 231 17.36 15.35 16.08
N ALA A 232 17.15 16.01 14.94
CA ALA A 232 17.56 17.39 14.73
C ALA A 232 16.87 18.35 15.72
N LEU A 233 15.56 18.20 15.95
CA LEU A 233 14.80 19.02 16.89
C LEU A 233 15.24 18.82 18.33
N GLY A 234 15.52 17.58 18.73
CA GLY A 234 16.05 17.31 20.08
C GLY A 234 17.44 17.91 20.26
N ASN A 235 18.34 17.69 19.30
CA ASN A 235 19.73 18.14 19.32
C ASN A 235 19.92 19.62 18.96
N ARG A 236 18.86 20.41 18.76
CA ARG A 236 18.92 21.76 18.16
C ARG A 236 19.94 22.72 18.77
N SER A 237 20.28 22.58 20.05
CA SER A 237 21.30 23.46 20.67
C SER A 237 22.74 22.92 20.59
N LYS A 238 22.98 21.74 20.00
CA LYS A 238 24.33 21.29 19.61
C LYS A 238 24.85 22.03 18.38
N GLN A 239 23.95 22.57 17.55
CA GLN A 239 24.25 23.46 16.42
C GLN A 239 23.80 24.88 16.80
N GLU A 240 24.59 25.89 16.47
CA GLU A 240 24.31 27.30 16.83
C GLU A 240 23.14 27.84 16.00
N ASP A 241 21.90 27.46 16.31
CA ASP A 241 20.70 28.04 15.70
C ASP A 241 20.26 29.29 16.47
N GLU A 242 20.75 30.47 16.05
CA GLU A 242 20.48 31.78 16.68
C GLU A 242 19.03 32.32 16.46
N VAL A 243 18.19 31.64 15.66
CA VAL A 243 16.96 32.23 15.10
C VAL A 243 15.69 31.98 15.94
N LYS A 244 15.68 31.01 16.87
CA LYS A 244 14.48 30.66 17.66
C LYS A 244 14.74 30.72 19.17
N SER A 245 13.75 31.17 19.95
CA SER A 245 13.84 31.15 21.41
C SER A 245 13.86 29.71 21.96
N ASN A 246 14.53 29.50 23.11
CA ASN A 246 14.59 28.20 23.79
C ASN A 246 13.20 27.61 24.08
N TYR A 247 12.21 28.48 24.33
CA TYR A 247 10.81 28.08 24.55
C TYR A 247 10.18 27.46 23.30
N GLN A 248 10.35 28.09 22.13
CA GLN A 248 9.84 27.56 20.87
C GLN A 248 10.55 26.27 20.48
N ALA A 249 11.86 26.15 20.75
CA ALA A 249 12.62 24.93 20.50
C ALA A 249 12.13 23.75 21.33
N GLY A 250 11.84 23.95 22.63
CA GLY A 250 11.23 22.93 23.49
C GLY A 250 9.85 22.49 23.00
N THR A 251 8.99 23.46 22.67
CA THR A 251 7.64 23.19 22.16
C THR A 251 7.66 22.40 20.84
N ASP A 252 8.54 22.77 19.90
CA ASP A 252 8.71 22.05 18.62
C ASP A 252 9.12 20.58 18.88
N PHE A 253 10.02 20.36 19.85
CA PHE A 253 10.50 19.02 20.19
C PHE A 253 9.44 18.17 20.90
N GLU A 254 8.71 18.70 21.86
CA GLU A 254 7.60 17.97 22.49
C GLU A 254 6.53 17.57 21.46
N ASN A 255 6.20 18.46 20.52
CA ASN A 255 5.20 18.16 19.48
C ASN A 255 5.67 17.01 18.59
N ILE A 256 6.92 17.01 18.13
CA ILE A 256 7.41 15.91 17.28
C ILE A 256 7.53 14.59 18.05
N VAL A 257 7.83 14.62 19.35
CA VAL A 257 7.84 13.42 20.20
C VAL A 257 6.43 12.84 20.32
N ARG A 258 5.41 13.69 20.53
CA ARG A 258 4.00 13.25 20.56
C ARG A 258 3.59 12.61 19.22
N ASP A 259 3.93 13.25 18.11
CA ASP A 259 3.65 12.71 16.78
C ASP A 259 4.36 11.37 16.54
N SER A 260 5.62 11.26 16.98
CA SER A 260 6.41 10.03 16.92
C SER A 260 5.75 8.89 17.69
N LEU A 261 5.35 9.13 18.93
CA LEU A 261 4.73 8.11 19.78
C LEU A 261 3.35 7.70 19.27
N LYS A 262 2.56 8.66 18.77
CA LYS A 262 1.30 8.38 18.08
C LYS A 262 1.52 7.52 16.84
N PHE A 263 2.54 7.83 16.04
CA PHE A 263 2.87 7.10 14.81
C PHE A 263 3.26 5.65 15.08
N ILE A 264 4.02 5.37 16.14
CA ILE A 264 4.38 4.00 16.53
C ILE A 264 3.25 3.24 17.25
N GLY A 265 2.11 3.88 17.52
CA GLY A 265 0.89 3.21 17.97
C GLY A 265 0.39 3.57 19.38
N PHE A 266 1.00 4.55 20.06
CA PHE A 266 0.45 5.04 21.34
C PHE A 266 -0.80 5.90 21.12
N THR A 267 -1.72 5.87 22.10
CA THR A 267 -2.76 6.89 22.21
C THR A 267 -2.24 8.03 23.08
N VAL A 268 -1.82 9.12 22.45
CA VAL A 268 -1.36 10.34 23.15
C VAL A 268 -2.58 11.11 23.66
N ASP A 269 -2.52 11.49 24.93
CA ASP A 269 -3.54 12.28 25.61
C ASP A 269 -3.11 13.75 25.68
N HIS A 270 -4.01 14.65 25.33
CA HIS A 270 -3.78 16.09 25.29
C HIS A 270 -4.49 16.87 26.40
N THR A 271 -5.22 16.19 27.29
CA THR A 271 -6.07 16.82 28.33
C THR A 271 -5.30 17.70 29.31
N HIS A 272 -3.99 17.49 29.47
CA HIS A 272 -3.11 18.25 30.38
C HIS A 272 -2.00 19.02 29.62
N LYS A 273 -2.23 19.35 28.34
CA LYS A 273 -1.23 20.01 27.47
C LYS A 273 -1.14 21.52 27.74
N GLY A 274 0.08 22.01 28.03
CA GLY A 274 0.50 23.40 27.81
C GLY A 274 0.59 24.32 29.04
N GLY A 275 1.61 25.19 29.04
CA GLY A 275 1.83 26.23 30.06
C GLY A 275 2.72 25.79 31.23
N ALA A 276 2.98 26.71 32.17
CA ALA A 276 3.66 26.39 33.42
C ALA A 276 2.80 25.39 34.22
N GLY A 277 3.20 24.11 34.22
CA GLY A 277 2.53 23.04 34.97
C GLY A 277 1.80 21.98 34.13
N GLY A 278 1.88 22.02 32.79
CA GLY A 278 1.34 20.96 31.92
C GLY A 278 2.30 19.79 31.73
N LEU A 279 1.79 18.58 31.46
CA LEU A 279 2.61 17.41 31.14
C LEU A 279 3.12 17.49 29.70
N ASP A 280 4.42 17.31 29.51
CA ASP A 280 5.03 17.18 28.18
C ASP A 280 4.45 15.98 27.43
N LEU A 281 4.36 14.83 28.08
CA LEU A 281 3.89 13.62 27.43
C LEU A 281 3.05 12.76 28.38
N PHE A 282 1.86 12.41 27.93
CA PHE A 282 1.08 11.33 28.51
C PHE A 282 0.49 10.46 27.38
N CYS A 283 0.74 9.16 27.42
CA CYS A 283 0.09 8.17 26.58
C CYS A 283 -0.76 7.26 27.47
N SER A 284 -2.02 7.05 27.10
CA SER A 284 -2.97 6.24 27.89
C SER A 284 -3.00 4.77 27.46
N LYS A 285 -2.65 4.48 26.20
CA LYS A 285 -2.64 3.13 25.60
C LYS A 285 -1.43 2.94 24.70
N PRO A 286 -0.94 1.70 24.52
CA PRO A 286 -1.49 0.43 25.06
C PRO A 286 -1.22 0.21 26.56
N TYR A 287 -0.33 0.99 27.14
CA TYR A 287 -0.14 1.09 28.58
C TYR A 287 0.15 2.56 28.93
N PRO A 288 -0.04 2.96 30.20
CA PRO A 288 0.25 4.33 30.60
C PRO A 288 1.74 4.63 30.55
N LEU A 289 2.09 5.71 29.85
CA LEU A 289 3.44 6.25 29.76
C LEU A 289 3.40 7.75 30.04
N PHE A 290 4.16 8.18 31.04
CA PHE A 290 4.41 9.60 31.32
C PHE A 290 5.81 9.94 30.85
N GLY A 291 5.98 11.11 30.27
CA GLY A 291 7.30 11.54 29.91
C GLY A 291 7.52 13.03 29.90
N GLU A 292 8.81 13.36 29.93
CA GLU A 292 9.33 14.71 29.91
C GLU A 292 10.29 14.84 28.73
N CYS A 293 10.17 15.93 27.98
CA CYS A 293 10.98 16.18 26.80
C CYS A 293 11.97 17.30 27.09
N LYS A 294 13.24 17.08 26.75
CA LYS A 294 14.24 18.15 26.83
C LYS A 294 14.92 18.34 25.49
N ALA A 295 14.75 19.50 24.86
CA ALA A 295 15.63 19.94 23.78
C ALA A 295 16.86 20.63 24.40
N GLY A 296 18.06 20.39 23.87
CA GLY A 296 19.25 20.90 24.56
C GLY A 296 20.60 20.31 24.17
N LYS A 297 21.62 20.61 24.98
CA LYS A 297 22.96 19.97 24.95
C LYS A 297 23.07 18.87 26.01
N LYS A 298 22.28 18.97 27.07
CA LYS A 298 22.29 18.11 28.26
C LYS A 298 20.89 17.99 28.83
N ILE A 299 20.69 16.94 29.63
CA ILE A 299 19.46 16.72 30.39
C ILE A 299 19.77 16.96 31.88
N PRO A 300 19.25 18.05 32.49
CA PRO A 300 19.48 18.35 33.90
C PRO A 300 18.60 17.48 34.81
N ASN A 301 18.96 17.38 36.10
CA ASN A 301 18.17 16.64 37.09
C ASN A 301 16.75 17.19 37.25
N ASP A 302 16.56 18.50 37.05
CA ASP A 302 15.26 19.17 37.13
C ASP A 302 14.20 18.52 36.22
N THR A 303 14.61 17.88 35.12
CA THR A 303 13.73 17.13 34.22
C THR A 303 13.06 15.93 34.93
N ALA A 304 13.80 15.20 35.78
CA ALA A 304 13.22 14.12 36.59
C ALA A 304 12.30 14.67 37.69
N VAL A 305 12.67 15.79 38.30
CA VAL A 305 11.86 16.45 39.34
C VAL A 305 10.52 16.92 38.75
N GLN A 306 10.56 17.52 37.57
CA GLN A 306 9.35 17.95 36.83
C GLN A 306 8.45 16.76 36.52
N LEU A 307 9.00 15.68 35.96
CA LEU A 307 8.23 14.48 35.64
C LEU A 307 7.52 13.89 36.88
N LEU A 308 8.22 13.81 38.02
CA LEU A 308 7.62 13.31 39.27
C LEU A 308 6.51 14.21 39.78
N ASN A 309 6.76 15.52 39.83
CA ASN A 309 5.82 16.49 40.36
C ASN A 309 4.54 16.53 39.50
N LEU A 310 4.68 16.67 38.19
CA LEU A 310 3.56 16.80 37.27
C LEU A 310 2.80 15.48 37.12
N GLY A 311 3.51 14.36 37.01
CA GLY A 311 2.88 13.05 36.93
C GLY A 311 2.04 12.74 38.17
N SER A 312 2.57 13.04 39.36
CA SER A 312 1.85 12.85 40.63
C SER A 312 0.66 13.80 40.78
N LEU A 313 0.82 15.06 40.37
CA LEU A 313 -0.24 16.08 40.52
C LEU A 313 -1.44 15.80 39.60
N HIS A 314 -1.19 15.38 38.36
CA HIS A 314 -2.26 15.20 37.38
C HIS A 314 -2.95 13.84 37.48
N ARG A 315 -2.19 12.76 37.72
CA ARG A 315 -2.70 11.38 37.63
C ARG A 315 -1.98 10.40 38.56
N LEU A 316 -1.97 10.70 39.86
CA LEU A 316 -1.35 9.82 40.87
C LEU A 316 -1.87 8.37 40.82
N ASP A 317 -3.15 8.20 40.48
CA ASP A 317 -3.85 6.92 40.33
C ASP A 317 -3.16 5.99 39.31
N VAL A 318 -2.53 6.55 38.28
CA VAL A 318 -1.87 5.79 37.20
C VAL A 318 -0.35 5.92 37.23
N PHE A 319 0.18 7.05 37.69
CA PHE A 319 1.60 7.40 37.59
C PHE A 319 2.53 6.37 38.24
N ASN A 320 2.14 5.80 39.38
CA ASN A 320 2.97 4.85 40.12
C ASN A 320 3.25 3.55 39.32
N GLN A 321 2.30 3.12 38.51
CA GLN A 321 2.39 1.88 37.72
C GLN A 321 2.80 2.13 36.26
N ALA A 322 2.84 3.40 35.86
CA ALA A 322 3.18 3.82 34.51
C ALA A 322 4.68 3.76 34.23
N VAL A 323 4.99 3.56 32.95
CA VAL A 323 6.34 3.79 32.43
C VAL A 323 6.64 5.28 32.51
N LYS A 324 7.82 5.63 33.02
CA LYS A 324 8.31 7.00 33.10
C LYS A 324 9.46 7.13 32.11
N LEU A 325 9.35 8.07 31.17
CA LEU A 325 10.28 8.19 30.05
C LEU A 325 10.77 9.63 29.91
N ILE A 326 12.07 9.84 29.92
CA ILE A 326 12.70 11.11 29.59
C ILE A 326 13.31 10.98 28.20
N ILE A 327 13.02 11.94 27.33
CA ILE A 327 13.56 11.99 25.98
C ILE A 327 14.33 13.30 25.82
N GLY A 328 15.64 13.21 25.61
CA GLY A 328 16.48 14.40 25.47
C GLY A 328 17.90 14.10 25.00
N PRO A 329 18.61 15.08 24.44
CA PRO A 329 19.90 14.87 23.80
C PRO A 329 21.07 14.92 24.81
N GLY A 330 22.15 14.22 24.45
CA GLY A 330 23.42 14.28 25.15
C GLY A 330 23.43 13.45 26.45
N GLU A 331 24.54 13.49 27.18
CA GLU A 331 24.67 12.69 28.40
C GLU A 331 23.85 13.30 29.55
N PRO A 332 23.00 12.49 30.23
CA PRO A 332 22.34 12.93 31.44
C PRO A 332 23.37 13.18 32.55
N THR A 333 23.09 14.15 33.42
CA THR A 333 23.94 14.38 34.60
C THR A 333 23.95 13.17 35.52
N ASN A 334 25.00 12.98 36.33
CA ASN A 334 25.07 11.88 37.29
C ASN A 334 23.85 11.87 38.23
N GLN A 335 23.44 13.04 38.72
CA GLN A 335 22.24 13.19 39.55
C GLN A 335 20.98 12.70 38.84
N LEU A 336 20.83 13.02 37.54
CA LEU A 336 19.69 12.54 36.76
C LEU A 336 19.73 11.02 36.58
N LYS A 337 20.91 10.43 36.34
CA LYS A 337 21.07 8.97 36.24
C LYS A 337 20.66 8.28 37.55
N ASP A 338 21.08 8.84 38.68
CA ASP A 338 20.72 8.34 40.01
C ASP A 338 19.21 8.44 40.24
N ALA A 339 18.62 9.61 39.96
CA ALA A 339 17.18 9.84 40.09
C ALA A 339 16.36 8.91 39.17
N ALA A 340 16.79 8.72 37.93
CA ALA A 340 16.15 7.84 36.98
C ALA A 340 16.20 6.37 37.44
N THR A 341 17.30 5.95 38.05
CA THR A 341 17.42 4.60 38.63
C THR A 341 16.48 4.44 39.83
N VAL A 342 16.52 5.37 40.78
CA VAL A 342 15.70 5.33 42.01
C VAL A 342 14.21 5.37 41.70
N HIS A 343 13.80 6.19 40.74
CA HIS A 343 12.39 6.41 40.41
C HIS A 343 11.90 5.60 39.20
N SER A 344 12.69 4.63 38.73
CA SER A 344 12.34 3.75 37.62
C SER A 344 11.95 4.51 36.33
N MET A 345 12.74 5.53 35.98
CA MET A 345 12.60 6.29 34.74
C MET A 345 13.60 5.80 33.70
N ALA A 346 13.12 5.58 32.48
CA ALA A 346 13.98 5.36 31.33
C ALA A 346 14.39 6.70 30.72
N ILE A 347 15.64 6.79 30.24
CA ILE A 347 16.16 7.93 29.50
C ILE A 347 16.57 7.42 28.12
N ILE A 348 16.07 8.05 27.05
CA ILE A 348 16.51 7.78 25.68
C ILE A 348 16.89 9.07 24.94
N ASN A 349 17.78 8.95 23.97
CA ASN A 349 18.13 10.05 23.08
C ASN A 349 17.11 10.21 21.94
N PRO A 350 16.99 11.41 21.35
CA PRO A 350 16.17 11.68 20.17
C PRO A 350 16.46 10.74 18.99
N GLU A 351 17.73 10.37 18.80
CA GLU A 351 18.20 9.46 17.76
C GLU A 351 17.58 8.06 17.90
N THR A 352 17.45 7.56 19.12
CA THR A 352 16.85 6.26 19.41
C THR A 352 15.36 6.27 19.11
N LEU A 353 14.66 7.35 19.45
CA LEU A 353 13.26 7.54 19.05
C LEU A 353 13.13 7.61 17.52
N GLU A 354 14.01 8.37 16.86
CA GLU A 354 14.01 8.48 15.40
C GLU A 354 14.20 7.12 14.73
N LYS A 355 15.12 6.28 15.22
CA LYS A 355 15.32 4.92 14.72
C LYS A 355 14.07 4.05 14.85
N LEU A 356 13.38 4.09 16.01
CA LEU A 356 12.11 3.36 16.19
C LEU A 356 11.05 3.81 15.19
N VAL A 357 10.91 5.11 14.97
CA VAL A 357 9.94 5.67 14.03
C VAL A 357 10.30 5.31 12.58
N LYS A 358 11.59 5.37 12.21
CA LYS A 358 12.10 4.91 10.90
C LYS A 358 11.81 3.43 10.66
N LEU A 359 12.04 2.59 11.67
CA LEU A 359 11.72 1.16 11.62
C LEU A 359 10.22 0.94 11.37
N GLN A 360 9.35 1.58 12.14
CA GLN A 360 7.89 1.50 11.96
C GLN A 360 7.43 2.04 10.60
N SER A 361 8.07 3.08 10.09
CA SER A 361 7.74 3.69 8.78
C SER A 361 8.15 2.78 7.62
N THR A 362 9.32 2.13 7.75
CA THR A 362 9.84 1.21 6.73
C THR A 362 9.07 -0.12 6.75
N TYR A 363 8.83 -0.65 7.94
CA TYR A 363 8.11 -1.91 8.17
C TYR A 363 6.93 -1.63 9.07
N ARG A 364 5.77 -1.39 8.47
CA ARG A 364 4.54 -1.04 9.19
C ARG A 364 4.19 -2.13 10.21
N ASN A 365 3.84 -1.71 11.43
CA ASN A 365 3.49 -2.58 12.56
C ASN A 365 4.65 -3.49 13.04
N SER A 366 5.90 -3.12 12.76
CA SER A 366 7.07 -3.86 13.24
C SER A 366 7.37 -3.60 14.71
N VAL A 367 6.94 -2.45 15.26
CA VAL A 367 7.17 -2.10 16.67
C VAL A 367 6.03 -2.64 17.54
N ASP A 368 6.32 -3.69 18.33
CA ASP A 368 5.48 -4.18 19.41
C ASP A 368 5.72 -3.36 20.69
N LEU A 369 4.78 -2.48 21.04
CA LEU A 369 4.90 -1.61 22.19
C LEU A 369 4.98 -2.37 23.53
N PHE A 370 4.33 -3.53 23.66
CA PHE A 370 4.41 -4.31 24.90
C PHE A 370 5.79 -4.93 25.09
N LYS A 371 6.45 -5.34 23.99
CA LYS A 371 7.86 -5.76 24.03
C LYS A 371 8.77 -4.58 24.28
N LEU A 372 8.60 -3.46 23.57
CA LEU A 372 9.40 -2.24 23.75
C LEU A 372 9.42 -1.80 25.23
N ARG A 373 8.28 -1.91 25.94
CA ARG A 373 8.19 -1.63 27.38
C ARG A 373 9.27 -2.34 28.20
N GLN A 374 9.65 -3.55 27.82
CA GLN A 374 10.65 -4.34 28.54
C GLN A 374 12.08 -3.81 28.37
N TYR A 375 12.34 -3.01 27.33
CA TYR A 375 13.64 -2.42 27.01
C TYR A 375 13.78 -0.97 27.49
N LEU A 376 12.69 -0.35 27.96
CA LEU A 376 12.73 0.93 28.66
C LEU A 376 13.14 0.69 30.13
N LYS A 377 14.43 0.42 30.34
CA LYS A 377 15.03 0.15 31.66
C LYS A 377 15.28 1.44 32.45
N PRO A 378 15.24 1.40 33.80
CA PRO A 378 15.66 2.54 34.61
C PRO A 378 17.07 3.01 34.26
N GLY A 379 17.26 4.33 34.13
CA GLY A 379 18.51 4.92 33.67
C GLY A 379 18.59 5.07 32.15
N GLN A 380 19.80 5.11 31.58
CA GLN A 380 19.99 5.22 30.14
C GLN A 380 19.55 3.92 29.45
N SER A 381 18.61 4.02 28.52
CA SER A 381 17.98 2.87 27.84
C SER A 381 18.35 2.72 26.37
N ASP A 382 19.14 3.61 25.78
CA ASP A 382 19.44 3.58 24.33
C ASP A 382 19.99 2.24 23.86
N GLU A 383 20.96 1.65 24.57
CA GLU A 383 21.54 0.36 24.18
C GLU A 383 20.52 -0.79 24.25
N GLU A 384 19.63 -0.77 25.25
CA GLU A 384 18.59 -1.78 25.38
C GLU A 384 17.53 -1.63 24.28
N VAL A 385 17.12 -0.41 23.97
CA VAL A 385 16.20 -0.15 22.86
C VAL A 385 16.85 -0.49 21.51
N GLU A 386 18.15 -0.25 21.35
CA GLU A 386 18.89 -0.65 20.15
C GLU A 386 18.89 -2.17 19.98
N LYS A 387 19.14 -2.95 21.05
CA LYS A 387 19.02 -4.42 21.00
C LYS A 387 17.63 -4.87 20.54
N TYR A 388 16.58 -4.20 21.00
CA TYR A 388 15.21 -4.48 20.54
C TYR A 388 15.02 -4.19 19.05
N ILE A 389 15.54 -3.05 18.56
CA ILE A 389 15.52 -2.69 17.14
C ILE A 389 16.27 -3.76 16.32
N GLU A 390 17.50 -4.11 16.71
CA GLU A 390 18.32 -5.12 16.02
C GLU A 390 17.62 -6.49 15.94
N GLN A 391 16.91 -6.89 17.00
CA GLN A 391 16.12 -8.12 17.00
C GLN A 391 15.00 -8.10 15.96
N ILE A 392 14.30 -6.97 15.82
CA ILE A 392 13.25 -6.82 14.80
C ILE A 392 13.85 -6.93 13.41
N TYR A 393 14.96 -6.26 13.14
CA TYR A 393 15.59 -6.31 11.82
C TYR A 393 16.18 -7.68 11.50
N THR A 394 16.74 -8.38 12.48
CA THR A 394 17.16 -9.78 12.33
C THR A 394 15.97 -10.65 11.94
N ALA A 395 14.83 -10.46 12.60
CA ALA A 395 13.59 -11.19 12.31
C ALA A 395 13.02 -10.87 10.92
N ILE A 396 13.08 -9.62 10.48
CA ILE A 396 12.65 -9.18 9.13
C ILE A 396 13.58 -9.76 8.06
N ASN A 397 14.89 -9.70 8.28
CA ASN A 397 15.89 -10.22 7.36
C ASN A 397 15.71 -11.73 7.17
N LEU A 398 15.48 -12.47 8.26
CA LEU A 398 15.18 -13.90 8.20
C LEU A 398 13.95 -14.21 7.31
N ARG A 399 12.86 -13.46 7.49
CA ARG A 399 11.64 -13.59 6.68
C ARG A 399 11.92 -13.32 5.20
N SER A 400 12.64 -12.25 4.90
CA SER A 400 13.03 -11.92 3.53
C SER A 400 13.86 -13.01 2.89
N GLN A 401 14.82 -13.59 3.62
CA GLN A 401 15.66 -14.66 3.09
C GLN A 401 14.84 -15.93 2.80
N ILE A 402 13.83 -16.26 3.61
CA ILE A 402 12.91 -17.37 3.32
C ILE A 402 12.10 -17.11 2.04
N ILE A 403 11.60 -15.88 1.87
CA ILE A 403 10.89 -15.48 0.64
C ILE A 403 11.83 -15.59 -0.58
N THR A 404 13.07 -15.11 -0.45
CA THR A 404 14.08 -15.21 -1.50
C THR A 404 14.41 -16.66 -1.85
N ALA A 405 14.58 -17.53 -0.85
CA ALA A 405 14.84 -18.95 -1.07
C ALA A 405 13.74 -19.61 -1.90
N LEU A 406 12.47 -19.33 -1.58
CA LEU A 406 11.34 -19.85 -2.37
C LEU A 406 11.27 -19.26 -3.77
N LYS A 407 11.56 -17.97 -3.93
CA LYS A 407 11.61 -17.31 -5.24
C LYS A 407 12.65 -17.94 -6.15
N GLU A 408 13.87 -18.11 -5.63
CA GLU A 408 14.98 -18.72 -6.39
C GLU A 408 14.68 -20.17 -6.78
N LEU A 409 14.07 -20.96 -5.88
CA LEU A 409 13.61 -22.32 -6.20
C LEU A 409 12.60 -22.31 -7.36
N ALA A 410 11.64 -21.39 -7.32
CA ALA A 410 10.64 -21.23 -8.39
C ALA A 410 11.26 -20.80 -9.72
N GLU A 411 12.39 -20.09 -9.71
CA GLU A 411 13.11 -19.65 -10.90
C GLU A 411 13.99 -20.76 -11.50
N GLN A 412 14.56 -21.64 -10.67
CA GLN A 412 15.39 -22.77 -11.11
C GLN A 412 14.58 -23.87 -11.83
N ASP A 413 13.30 -24.04 -11.49
CA ASP A 413 12.42 -25.07 -12.08
C ASP A 413 11.84 -24.68 -13.45
N ASN A 414 11.97 -23.40 -13.84
CA ASN A 414 11.39 -22.85 -15.08
C ASN A 414 12.14 -23.24 -16.37
N GLU A 415 13.25 -23.98 -16.30
CA GLU A 415 13.85 -24.59 -17.50
C GLU A 415 12.94 -25.69 -18.09
N SER A 416 11.98 -26.21 -17.31
CA SER A 416 10.94 -27.11 -17.79
C SER A 416 9.62 -26.36 -18.05
N SER A 417 9.39 -25.97 -19.30
CA SER A 417 8.22 -25.19 -19.73
C SER A 417 6.87 -25.90 -19.44
N ARG A 418 6.23 -25.62 -18.29
CA ARG A 418 4.76 -25.58 -18.12
C ARG A 418 4.37 -24.53 -17.08
N ALA A 419 3.39 -23.71 -17.44
CA ALA A 419 2.86 -22.58 -16.67
C ALA A 419 2.05 -23.01 -15.42
N ILE A 420 2.71 -23.64 -14.45
CA ILE A 420 2.15 -23.91 -13.13
C ILE A 420 3.03 -23.15 -12.14
N HIS A 421 2.42 -22.38 -11.23
CA HIS A 421 3.16 -21.85 -10.08
C HIS A 421 3.73 -23.05 -9.32
N HIS A 422 5.04 -23.31 -9.47
CA HIS A 422 5.71 -24.40 -8.78
C HIS A 422 5.52 -24.21 -7.28
N LYS A 423 5.02 -25.27 -6.63
CA LYS A 423 4.70 -25.28 -5.21
C LYS A 423 5.69 -26.20 -4.52
N PHE A 424 6.29 -25.72 -3.44
CA PHE A 424 7.39 -26.39 -2.78
C PHE A 424 6.99 -26.83 -1.37
N THR A 425 7.54 -27.97 -0.94
CA THR A 425 7.43 -28.47 0.43
C THR A 425 8.24 -27.60 1.39
N VAL A 426 7.93 -27.70 2.69
CA VAL A 426 8.76 -27.11 3.76
C VAL A 426 10.21 -27.60 3.67
N THR A 427 10.42 -28.88 3.43
CA THR A 427 11.76 -29.49 3.38
C THR A 427 12.61 -28.95 2.24
N GLU A 428 12.04 -28.77 1.06
CA GLU A 428 12.74 -28.20 -0.11
C GLU A 428 13.16 -26.76 0.15
N ILE A 429 12.24 -25.94 0.66
CA ILE A 429 12.50 -24.53 0.98
C ILE A 429 13.58 -24.42 2.05
N ARG A 430 13.48 -25.22 3.12
CA ARG A 430 14.50 -25.27 4.17
C ARG A 430 15.85 -25.70 3.62
N ALA A 431 15.91 -26.75 2.80
CA ALA A 431 17.16 -27.25 2.24
C ALA A 431 17.86 -26.19 1.41
N HIS A 432 17.11 -25.47 0.57
CA HIS A 432 17.64 -24.39 -0.26
C HIS A 432 18.09 -23.19 0.58
N TYR A 433 17.29 -22.75 1.56
CA TYR A 433 17.67 -21.72 2.51
C TYR A 433 18.97 -22.09 3.24
N ASN A 434 19.02 -23.30 3.80
CA ASN A 434 20.16 -23.81 4.54
C ASN A 434 21.39 -24.04 3.67
N ALA A 435 21.28 -24.10 2.34
CA ALA A 435 22.46 -24.14 1.48
C ALA A 435 23.16 -22.78 1.39
N LYS A 436 22.40 -21.67 1.53
CA LYS A 436 22.88 -20.31 1.24
C LYS A 436 22.99 -19.39 2.47
N HIS A 437 22.23 -19.67 3.52
CA HIS A 437 22.09 -18.75 4.66
C HIS A 437 22.46 -19.39 5.99
N ASN A 438 22.70 -18.53 6.98
CA ASN A 438 22.87 -18.87 8.39
C ASN A 438 21.98 -17.94 9.25
N PRO A 439 21.49 -18.40 10.42
CA PRO A 439 21.70 -19.74 10.99
C PRO A 439 20.91 -20.82 10.26
N LYS A 440 21.32 -22.10 10.38
CA LYS A 440 20.56 -23.22 9.80
C LYS A 440 19.26 -23.41 10.57
N LEU A 441 18.17 -23.59 9.83
CA LEU A 441 16.84 -23.78 10.40
C LEU A 441 16.42 -25.23 10.30
N ASN A 442 15.51 -25.65 11.19
CA ASN A 442 14.82 -26.93 11.12
C ASN A 442 13.48 -26.77 10.38
N ASP A 443 12.80 -27.88 10.10
CA ASP A 443 11.54 -27.85 9.36
C ASP A 443 10.44 -27.11 10.14
N ASP A 444 10.39 -27.23 11.47
CA ASP A 444 9.36 -26.59 12.30
C ASP A 444 9.42 -25.05 12.22
N ILE A 445 10.63 -24.47 12.37
CA ILE A 445 10.82 -23.01 12.28
C ILE A 445 10.49 -22.51 10.87
N VAL A 446 10.92 -23.24 9.84
CA VAL A 446 10.59 -22.87 8.45
C VAL A 446 9.10 -22.97 8.21
N HIS A 447 8.44 -24.01 8.71
CA HIS A 447 6.98 -24.15 8.60
C HIS A 447 6.26 -22.97 9.24
N ASP A 448 6.57 -22.63 10.50
CA ASP A 448 5.95 -21.49 11.19
C ASP A 448 6.14 -20.17 10.43
N LEU A 449 7.34 -19.92 9.91
CA LEU A 449 7.62 -18.74 9.09
C LEU A 449 6.81 -18.76 7.78
N LEU A 450 6.73 -19.90 7.10
CA LEU A 450 5.95 -20.02 5.87
C LEU A 450 4.45 -19.83 6.12
N ILE A 451 3.93 -20.30 7.26
CA ILE A 451 2.54 -20.06 7.69
C ILE A 451 2.29 -18.58 7.93
N GLU A 452 3.18 -17.91 8.68
CA GLU A 452 3.10 -16.48 8.93
C GLU A 452 3.11 -15.69 7.61
N LEU A 453 4.05 -16.02 6.71
CA LEU A 453 4.26 -15.33 5.44
C LEU A 453 3.19 -15.62 4.38
N SER A 454 2.45 -16.72 4.55
CA SER A 454 1.29 -17.05 3.72
C SER A 454 -0.05 -16.61 4.30
N SER A 455 -0.04 -16.00 5.48
CA SER A 455 -1.22 -15.40 6.07
C SER A 455 -1.81 -14.32 5.16
N PRO A 456 -3.14 -14.20 5.05
CA PRO A 456 -3.78 -13.08 4.36
C PRO A 456 -3.37 -11.70 4.89
N LEU A 457 -2.85 -11.63 6.13
CA LEU A 457 -2.38 -10.38 6.75
C LEU A 457 -1.00 -9.93 6.24
N THR A 458 -0.15 -10.85 5.78
CA THR A 458 1.22 -10.56 5.33
C THR A 458 1.35 -10.73 3.81
N GLY A 459 0.78 -11.79 3.24
CA GLY A 459 0.56 -11.99 1.81
C GLY A 459 1.84 -12.02 0.97
N TYR A 460 2.95 -12.52 1.50
CA TYR A 460 4.22 -12.66 0.74
C TYR A 460 4.26 -13.97 -0.04
N LEU A 461 3.63 -15.01 0.52
CA LEU A 461 3.60 -16.36 -0.03
C LEU A 461 2.15 -16.85 -0.15
N GLY A 462 1.92 -17.78 -1.07
CA GLY A 462 0.69 -18.55 -1.14
C GLY A 462 0.88 -19.90 -0.48
N ARG A 463 -0.22 -20.50 0.01
CA ARG A 463 -0.21 -21.82 0.64
C ARG A 463 -1.36 -22.68 0.11
N GLU A 464 -1.05 -23.91 -0.24
CA GLU A 464 -1.99 -25.00 -0.40
C GLU A 464 -1.89 -25.90 0.83
N LYS A 465 -2.96 -25.94 1.60
CA LYS A 465 -3.00 -26.69 2.86
C LYS A 465 -3.05 -28.19 2.58
N GLY A 466 -2.10 -28.92 3.16
CA GLY A 466 -2.05 -30.38 3.12
C GLY A 466 -2.93 -31.04 4.18
N THR A 467 -2.87 -32.38 4.24
CA THR A 467 -3.47 -33.16 5.34
C THR A 467 -2.68 -33.03 6.64
N ASP A 468 -1.40 -32.69 6.54
CA ASP A 468 -0.47 -32.40 7.62
C ASP A 468 0.51 -31.29 7.22
N TRP A 469 1.36 -30.85 8.16
CA TRP A 469 2.32 -29.77 7.88
C TRP A 469 3.38 -30.14 6.82
N LYS A 470 3.68 -31.45 6.66
CA LYS A 470 4.66 -31.95 5.67
C LYS A 470 4.10 -31.93 4.24
N SER A 471 2.78 -32.07 4.12
CA SER A 471 2.04 -32.01 2.86
C SER A 471 1.61 -30.59 2.50
N ASP A 472 1.82 -29.59 3.36
CA ASP A 472 1.68 -28.19 2.96
C ASP A 472 2.62 -27.85 1.80
N ARG A 473 2.11 -27.04 0.88
CA ARG A 473 2.87 -26.53 -0.26
C ARG A 473 2.79 -25.02 -0.32
N PHE A 474 3.91 -24.38 -0.61
CA PHE A 474 4.02 -22.93 -0.64
C PHE A 474 4.52 -22.45 -2.00
N TYR A 475 4.07 -21.26 -2.41
CA TYR A 475 4.49 -20.64 -3.68
C TYR A 475 4.70 -19.14 -3.51
N PHE A 476 5.59 -18.58 -4.31
CA PHE A 476 5.97 -17.17 -4.22
C PHE A 476 4.86 -16.25 -4.76
N LEU A 477 4.59 -15.14 -4.07
CA LEU A 477 3.67 -14.08 -4.52
C LEU A 477 4.40 -12.75 -4.74
N ARG A 478 5.15 -12.28 -3.74
CA ARG A 478 5.85 -10.98 -3.78
C ARG A 478 7.05 -10.94 -2.84
N GLU A 479 7.97 -10.03 -3.12
CA GLU A 479 9.14 -9.80 -2.29
C GLU A 479 8.83 -8.97 -1.04
N LEU A 480 9.63 -9.19 0.01
CA LEU A 480 9.77 -8.27 1.14
C LEU A 480 11.02 -7.44 0.91
N SER A 481 10.85 -6.16 0.57
CA SER A 481 12.00 -5.26 0.35
C SER A 481 12.75 -5.00 1.65
N ILE A 482 14.06 -5.24 1.65
CA ILE A 482 14.96 -4.80 2.72
C ILE A 482 15.64 -3.52 2.26
N ASN A 483 15.42 -2.41 2.97
CA ASN A 483 16.27 -1.23 2.81
C ASN A 483 17.58 -1.48 3.55
N SER A 484 18.64 -1.76 2.81
CA SER A 484 20.01 -1.93 3.31
C SER A 484 20.69 -0.58 3.55
N SER A 485 20.03 0.29 4.29
CA SER A 485 20.60 1.56 4.75
C SER A 485 20.40 1.69 6.25
N TYR A 486 21.46 1.32 6.96
CA TYR A 486 21.72 1.68 8.35
C TYR A 486 23.00 2.50 8.42
#